data_AF-A0A4V1JW18-F1
#
_entry.id   AF-A0A4V1JW18-F1
#
_cell.length_a   1.000
_cell.length_b   1.000
_cell.length_c   1.000
_cell.angle_alpha   90.00
_cell.angle_beta   90.00
_cell.angle_gamma   90.00
#
_symmetry.space_group_name_H-M   'P 1'
#
loop_
_entity.id
_entity.type
_entity.pdbx_description
1 polymer ?
#
loop_
_entity_poly.entity_id
_entity_poly.type
_entity_poly.pdbx_seq_one_letter_code
_entity_poly.pdbx_strand_id
1 'polypeptide(L)'
;MTHRSEAAGAEPDAGARLATSQAVRELVYSQRVGAVRIQPDPTSTTTPPAVTLALLASGHDGPVIGAQFEYLGVQVRIDLLEPHEAGWQIVEVKSSTKAKPEHEAALATKLWVARGAGVVITAVSIRHIDREFVLDQPHDHVGLFADVDLTSRLFEAVANRETIAAAAREAMAGPEPDVPMGDQCTKPFACAFAAYCEKDHPTGPKWPVTLLPRGAGERFLAEGIEDLTLIDPAALSSDMHRRIHGATVTGVTDHDPMGAAAAMAPWAYPRIWLDFETVSDAIPIWRGCAPYDQVAATLAALVRLGHAAVENGRYTLRRAA
;
A
#
# COMPACT_ATOMS: atom_id res chain seq x y z
N MET A 1 10.57 -14.64 8.76
CA MET A 1 10.40 -14.23 10.17
C MET A 1 11.06 -12.88 10.34
N THR A 2 10.44 -11.95 11.06
CA THR A 2 11.04 -10.66 11.40
C THR A 2 11.77 -10.83 12.74
N HIS A 3 13.02 -10.41 12.84
CA HIS A 3 13.74 -10.38 14.11
C HIS A 3 13.01 -9.44 15.08
N ARG A 4 12.74 -9.90 16.31
CA ARG A 4 11.97 -9.18 17.35
C ARG A 4 10.58 -8.70 16.91
N SER A 5 9.81 -9.55 16.22
CA SER A 5 8.46 -9.20 15.73
C SER A 5 7.50 -8.67 16.81
N GLU A 6 7.74 -9.01 18.09
CA GLU A 6 6.98 -8.49 19.23
C GLU A 6 7.12 -6.99 19.46
N ALA A 7 8.17 -6.36 18.92
CA ALA A 7 8.39 -4.92 19.00
C ALA A 7 7.74 -4.13 17.84
N ALA A 8 7.18 -4.82 16.84
CA ALA A 8 6.49 -4.18 15.74
C ALA A 8 5.14 -3.61 16.21
N GLY A 9 4.91 -2.33 15.94
CA GLY A 9 3.62 -1.68 16.12
C GLY A 9 2.60 -2.08 15.07
N ALA A 10 1.34 -1.76 15.34
CA ALA A 10 0.27 -1.86 14.35
C ALA A 10 0.38 -0.68 13.36
N GLU A 11 0.52 -0.96 12.06
CA GLU A 11 0.35 0.07 11.04
C GLU A 11 -1.15 0.39 10.88
N PRO A 12 -1.55 1.68 10.99
CA PRO A 12 -2.86 2.11 10.55
C PRO A 12 -3.07 1.72 9.08
N ASP A 13 -4.25 1.21 8.74
CA ASP A 13 -4.65 0.80 7.37
C ASP A 13 -3.92 -0.39 6.73
N ALA A 14 -2.96 -1.04 7.43
CA ALA A 14 -2.32 -2.26 6.93
C ALA A 14 -3.36 -3.36 6.60
N GLY A 15 -4.41 -3.47 7.41
CA GLY A 15 -5.49 -4.43 7.20
C GLY A 15 -6.26 -4.20 5.89
N ALA A 16 -6.60 -2.96 5.58
CA ALA A 16 -7.33 -2.62 4.35
C ALA A 16 -6.48 -2.85 3.11
N ARG A 17 -5.21 -2.41 3.11
CA ARG A 17 -4.27 -2.63 2.01
C ARG A 17 -4.01 -4.12 1.76
N LEU A 18 -3.88 -4.90 2.83
CA LEU A 18 -3.71 -6.35 2.76
C LEU A 18 -4.97 -7.01 2.18
N ALA A 19 -6.16 -6.61 2.62
CA ALA A 19 -7.43 -7.12 2.09
C ALA A 19 -7.58 -6.85 0.59
N THR A 20 -7.30 -5.62 0.14
CA THR A 20 -7.30 -5.28 -1.29
C THR A 20 -6.31 -6.15 -2.07
N SER A 21 -5.08 -6.29 -1.58
CA SER A 21 -4.05 -7.08 -2.24
C SER A 21 -4.41 -8.56 -2.31
N GLN A 22 -5.08 -9.09 -1.27
CA GLN A 22 -5.58 -10.45 -1.26
C GLN A 22 -6.74 -10.65 -2.24
N ALA A 23 -7.69 -9.71 -2.32
CA ALA A 23 -8.81 -9.78 -3.26
C ALA A 23 -8.31 -9.76 -4.72
N VAL A 24 -7.34 -8.90 -5.04
CA VAL A 24 -6.69 -8.85 -6.35
C VAL A 24 -6.04 -10.19 -6.70
N ARG A 25 -5.26 -10.77 -5.78
CA ARG A 25 -4.64 -12.09 -5.98
C ARG A 25 -5.68 -13.18 -6.20
N GLU A 26 -6.73 -13.21 -5.39
CA GLU A 26 -7.77 -14.23 -5.52
C GLU A 26 -8.54 -14.11 -6.85
N LEU A 27 -8.76 -12.89 -7.34
CA LEU A 27 -9.34 -12.68 -8.68
C LEU A 27 -8.42 -13.19 -9.79
N VAL A 28 -7.10 -12.96 -9.68
CA VAL A 28 -6.15 -13.56 -10.63
C VAL A 28 -6.16 -15.09 -10.54
N TYR A 29 -6.22 -15.65 -9.33
CA TYR A 29 -6.22 -17.10 -9.12
C TYR A 29 -7.47 -17.77 -9.66
N SER A 30 -8.65 -17.16 -9.50
CA SER A 30 -9.91 -17.71 -10.01
C SER A 30 -9.95 -17.78 -11.54
N GLN A 31 -9.13 -16.98 -12.22
CA GLN A 31 -8.95 -17.01 -13.68
C GLN A 31 -8.00 -18.12 -14.15
N ARG A 32 -7.39 -18.90 -13.25
CA ARG A 32 -6.47 -20.00 -13.57
C ARG A 32 -7.13 -21.36 -13.45
N VAL A 33 -7.82 -21.76 -14.51
CA VAL A 33 -8.46 -23.09 -14.62
C VAL A 33 -7.40 -24.18 -14.47
N GLY A 34 -7.71 -25.18 -13.63
CA GLY A 34 -6.82 -26.33 -13.40
C GLY A 34 -5.61 -26.04 -12.52
N ALA A 35 -5.49 -24.85 -11.94
CA ALA A 35 -4.36 -24.52 -11.09
C ALA A 35 -4.36 -25.33 -9.79
N VAL A 36 -3.19 -25.83 -9.40
CA VAL A 36 -2.98 -26.49 -8.11
C VAL A 36 -2.56 -25.43 -7.09
N ARG A 37 -3.29 -25.32 -5.99
CA ARG A 37 -2.95 -24.38 -4.91
C ARG A 37 -2.10 -25.06 -3.84
N ILE A 38 -0.88 -24.58 -3.63
CA ILE A 38 -0.05 -25.02 -2.52
C ILE A 38 -0.55 -24.35 -1.23
N GLN A 39 -1.17 -25.17 -0.38
CA GLN A 39 -1.56 -24.82 0.98
C GLN A 39 -0.74 -25.64 1.96
N PRO A 40 -0.25 -25.05 3.06
CA PRO A 40 0.26 -25.84 4.17
C PRO A 40 -0.88 -26.71 4.72
N ASP A 41 -0.68 -28.03 4.75
CA ASP A 41 -1.56 -28.90 5.52
C ASP A 41 -1.20 -28.70 7.00
N PRO A 42 -2.13 -28.21 7.85
CA PRO A 42 -1.85 -27.97 9.27
C PRO A 42 -1.49 -29.24 10.04
N THR A 43 -1.74 -30.42 9.48
CA THR A 43 -1.45 -31.72 10.07
C THR A 43 -0.19 -32.39 9.49
N SER A 44 0.38 -31.85 8.42
CA SER A 44 1.55 -32.41 7.75
C SER A 44 2.85 -31.86 8.33
N THR A 45 3.85 -32.73 8.46
CA THR A 45 5.22 -32.34 8.81
C THR A 45 6.03 -31.90 7.59
N THR A 46 5.51 -32.12 6.37
CA THR A 46 6.19 -31.74 5.13
C THR A 46 6.13 -30.23 4.93
N THR A 47 7.29 -29.60 4.77
CA THR A 47 7.36 -28.16 4.53
C THR A 47 6.83 -27.82 3.12
N PRO A 48 6.17 -26.67 2.91
CA PRO A 48 5.65 -26.29 1.60
C PRO A 48 6.66 -26.29 0.43
N PRO A 49 7.98 -25.99 0.63
CA PRO A 49 8.97 -26.16 -0.43
C PRO A 49 9.08 -27.60 -0.94
N ALA A 50 9.06 -28.59 -0.03
CA ALA A 50 9.10 -29.99 -0.42
C ALA A 50 7.83 -30.43 -1.16
N VAL A 51 6.66 -29.93 -0.75
CA VAL A 51 5.38 -30.17 -1.45
C VAL A 51 5.44 -29.65 -2.89
N THR A 52 5.96 -28.43 -3.07
CA THR A 52 6.08 -27.80 -4.39
C THR A 52 7.03 -28.60 -5.29
N LEU A 53 8.22 -28.96 -4.80
CA LEU A 53 9.19 -29.74 -5.60
C LEU A 53 8.68 -31.14 -5.96
N ALA A 54 7.97 -31.81 -5.04
CA ALA A 54 7.37 -33.12 -5.31
C ALA A 54 6.29 -33.04 -6.41
N LEU A 55 5.45 -31.98 -6.39
CA LEU A 55 4.46 -31.74 -7.44
C LEU A 55 5.13 -31.53 -8.80
N LEU A 56 6.20 -30.73 -8.87
CA LEU A 56 6.92 -30.51 -10.12
C LEU A 56 7.60 -31.80 -10.60
N ALA A 57 8.21 -32.56 -9.70
CA ALA A 57 8.89 -33.82 -10.01
C ALA A 57 7.92 -34.93 -10.47
N SER A 58 6.63 -34.86 -10.12
CA SER A 58 5.62 -35.80 -10.62
C SER A 58 5.20 -35.53 -12.07
N GLY A 59 5.81 -34.54 -12.74
CA GLY A 59 5.49 -34.16 -14.10
C GLY A 59 4.26 -33.25 -14.21
N HIS A 60 3.90 -32.52 -13.15
CA HIS A 60 2.83 -31.54 -13.23
C HIS A 60 3.18 -30.44 -14.25
N ASP A 61 2.26 -30.18 -15.17
CA ASP A 61 2.41 -29.26 -16.31
C ASP A 61 1.31 -28.19 -16.33
N GLY A 62 0.64 -27.97 -15.19
CA GLY A 62 -0.38 -26.94 -15.00
C GLY A 62 0.09 -25.76 -14.12
N PRO A 63 -0.69 -24.67 -14.03
CA PRO A 63 -0.37 -23.55 -13.16
C PRO A 63 -0.36 -23.95 -11.68
N VAL A 64 0.58 -23.38 -10.90
CA VAL A 64 0.69 -23.60 -9.46
C VAL A 64 0.52 -22.27 -8.73
N ILE A 65 -0.51 -22.17 -7.89
CA ILE A 65 -0.77 -21.00 -7.05
C ILE A 65 -0.02 -21.17 -5.73
N GLY A 66 0.74 -20.15 -5.33
CA GLY A 66 1.38 -20.14 -4.02
C GLY A 66 2.57 -21.09 -3.90
N ALA A 67 3.21 -21.48 -5.02
CA ALA A 67 4.41 -22.31 -5.04
C ALA A 67 5.47 -21.76 -4.08
N GLN A 68 6.12 -22.64 -3.31
CA GLN A 68 7.12 -22.24 -2.33
C GLN A 68 8.46 -22.90 -2.63
N PHE A 69 9.53 -22.15 -2.41
CA PHE A 69 10.90 -22.61 -2.64
C PHE A 69 11.80 -22.11 -1.52
N GLU A 70 12.90 -22.82 -1.30
CA GLU A 70 13.94 -22.43 -0.35
C GLU A 70 15.31 -22.60 -1.00
N TYR A 71 16.18 -21.62 -0.80
CA TYR A 71 17.56 -21.66 -1.26
C TYR A 71 18.45 -20.85 -0.31
N LEU A 72 19.54 -21.45 0.17
CA LEU A 72 20.49 -20.84 1.12
C LEU A 72 19.80 -20.18 2.33
N GLY A 73 18.79 -20.85 2.89
CA GLY A 73 18.02 -20.38 4.05
C GLY A 73 17.05 -19.23 3.76
N VAL A 74 16.83 -18.87 2.49
CA VAL A 74 15.82 -17.89 2.07
C VAL A 74 14.62 -18.64 1.49
N GLN A 75 13.46 -18.48 2.13
CA GLN A 75 12.20 -19.04 1.65
C GLN A 75 11.37 -17.98 0.92
N VAL A 76 10.79 -18.35 -0.21
CA VAL A 76 9.88 -17.50 -0.97
C VAL A 76 8.57 -18.20 -1.26
N ARG A 77 7.50 -17.41 -1.39
CA ARG A 77 6.22 -17.83 -1.94
C ARG A 77 5.93 -17.05 -3.22
N ILE A 78 5.76 -17.77 -4.31
CA ILE A 78 5.42 -17.27 -5.63
C ILE A 78 3.89 -17.24 -5.77
N ASP A 79 3.34 -16.15 -6.29
CA ASP A 79 1.90 -16.01 -6.46
C ASP A 79 1.37 -17.01 -7.48
N LEU A 80 1.96 -17.00 -8.68
CA LEU A 80 1.68 -17.92 -9.77
C LEU A 80 2.98 -18.42 -10.40
N LEU A 81 3.08 -19.74 -10.52
CA LEU A 81 4.09 -20.40 -11.33
C LEU A 81 3.36 -21.05 -12.51
N GLU A 82 3.62 -20.58 -13.72
CA GLU A 82 2.89 -20.99 -14.93
C GLU A 82 3.82 -21.77 -15.87
N PRO A 83 3.36 -22.85 -16.53
CA PRO A 83 4.13 -23.51 -17.58
C PRO A 83 4.48 -22.51 -18.69
N HIS A 84 5.75 -22.44 -19.08
CA HIS A 84 6.22 -21.51 -20.11
C HIS A 84 7.40 -22.11 -20.88
N GLU A 85 7.19 -22.35 -22.18
CA GLU A 85 8.16 -23.04 -23.05
C GLU A 85 8.64 -24.37 -22.43
N ALA A 86 9.96 -24.57 -22.35
CA ALA A 86 10.57 -25.75 -21.74
C ALA A 86 10.77 -25.62 -20.22
N GLY A 87 10.08 -24.69 -19.56
CA GLY A 87 10.21 -24.44 -18.13
C GLY A 87 9.01 -23.72 -17.56
N TRP A 88 9.27 -22.76 -16.67
CA TRP A 88 8.24 -22.07 -15.91
C TRP A 88 8.39 -20.55 -15.99
N GLN A 89 7.26 -19.85 -15.92
CA GLN A 89 7.16 -18.42 -15.71
C GLN A 89 6.77 -18.13 -14.26
N ILE A 90 7.47 -17.18 -13.63
CA ILE A 90 7.05 -16.59 -12.35
C ILE A 90 6.20 -15.37 -12.64
N VAL A 91 4.97 -15.34 -12.13
CA VAL A 91 4.10 -14.16 -12.20
C VAL A 91 3.87 -13.62 -10.80
N GLU A 92 4.33 -12.40 -10.54
CA GLU A 92 4.07 -11.68 -9.29
C GLU A 92 2.86 -10.77 -9.43
N VAL A 93 1.85 -10.93 -8.58
CA VAL A 93 0.62 -10.15 -8.66
C VAL A 93 0.68 -8.94 -7.74
N LYS A 94 0.35 -7.77 -8.28
CA LYS A 94 0.32 -6.49 -7.54
C LYS A 94 -1.02 -5.80 -7.73
N SER A 95 -1.54 -5.21 -6.66
CA SER A 95 -2.73 -4.35 -6.69
C SER A 95 -2.46 -2.99 -7.32
N SER A 96 -1.21 -2.52 -7.36
CA SER A 96 -0.84 -1.27 -8.04
C SER A 96 -1.19 -1.26 -9.52
N THR A 97 -1.25 -0.07 -10.12
CA THR A 97 -1.48 0.13 -11.57
C THR A 97 -0.22 0.07 -12.43
N LYS A 98 0.95 -0.18 -11.83
CA LYS A 98 2.24 -0.30 -12.53
C LYS A 98 3.25 -1.08 -11.70
N ALA A 99 4.23 -1.67 -12.36
CA ALA A 99 5.44 -2.17 -11.71
C ALA A 99 6.21 -1.04 -11.02
N LYS A 100 6.86 -1.37 -9.90
CA LYS A 100 7.69 -0.45 -9.11
C LYS A 100 9.03 -1.11 -8.77
N PRO A 101 10.10 -0.34 -8.51
CA PRO A 101 11.42 -0.90 -8.20
C PRO A 101 11.41 -1.92 -7.05
N GLU A 102 10.61 -1.68 -5.99
CA GLU A 102 10.46 -2.60 -4.87
C GLU A 102 9.76 -3.92 -5.25
N HIS A 103 8.88 -3.90 -6.25
CA HIS A 103 8.25 -5.12 -6.78
C HIS A 103 9.25 -5.95 -7.57
N GLU A 104 10.07 -5.30 -8.40
CA GLU A 104 11.14 -5.94 -9.17
C GLU A 104 12.18 -6.57 -8.25
N ALA A 105 12.57 -5.88 -7.17
CA ALA A 105 13.49 -6.42 -6.18
C ALA A 105 12.94 -7.69 -5.50
N ALA A 106 11.65 -7.70 -5.15
CA ALA A 106 10.99 -8.88 -4.59
C ALA A 106 10.92 -10.03 -5.60
N LEU A 107 10.57 -9.76 -6.87
CA LEU A 107 10.51 -10.75 -7.93
C LEU A 107 11.91 -11.33 -8.26
N ALA A 108 12.96 -10.51 -8.23
CA ALA A 108 14.33 -10.97 -8.41
C ALA A 108 14.77 -11.96 -7.31
N THR A 109 14.37 -11.73 -6.05
CA THR A 109 14.60 -12.69 -4.97
C THR A 109 13.84 -14.00 -5.20
N LYS A 110 12.58 -13.93 -5.67
CA LYS A 110 11.79 -15.12 -6.02
C LYS A 110 12.44 -15.94 -7.14
N LEU A 111 12.90 -15.26 -8.19
CA LEU A 111 13.64 -15.86 -9.31
C LEU A 111 14.93 -16.54 -8.84
N TRP A 112 15.74 -15.85 -8.04
CA TRP A 112 16.99 -16.38 -7.49
C TRP A 112 16.75 -17.66 -6.67
N VAL A 113 15.78 -17.63 -5.75
CA VAL A 113 15.45 -18.79 -4.91
C VAL A 113 14.90 -19.95 -5.74
N ALA A 114 13.98 -19.70 -6.67
CA ALA A 114 13.42 -20.76 -7.52
C ALA A 114 14.49 -21.46 -8.38
N ARG A 115 15.40 -20.67 -8.98
CA ARG A 115 16.55 -21.21 -9.73
C ARG A 115 17.52 -21.98 -8.85
N GLY A 116 17.83 -21.44 -7.67
CA GLY A 116 18.68 -22.12 -6.69
C GLY A 116 18.07 -23.43 -6.17
N ALA A 117 16.74 -23.53 -6.14
CA ALA A 117 16.01 -24.76 -5.85
C ALA A 117 15.92 -25.75 -7.03
N GLY A 118 16.58 -25.44 -8.16
CA GLY A 118 16.67 -26.33 -9.34
C GLY A 118 15.53 -26.20 -10.34
N VAL A 119 14.66 -25.19 -10.23
CA VAL A 119 13.55 -24.98 -11.17
C VAL A 119 14.04 -24.19 -12.40
N VAL A 120 13.73 -24.69 -13.59
CA VAL A 120 14.03 -24.01 -14.86
C VAL A 120 13.03 -22.87 -15.06
N ILE A 121 13.44 -21.64 -14.77
CA ILE A 121 12.64 -20.42 -14.99
C ILE A 121 13.04 -19.76 -16.31
N THR A 122 12.08 -19.70 -17.25
CA THR A 122 12.24 -19.19 -18.61
C THR A 122 11.68 -17.78 -18.78
N ALA A 123 10.72 -17.37 -17.94
CA ALA A 123 10.17 -16.02 -17.94
C ALA A 123 9.85 -15.51 -16.54
N VAL A 124 9.82 -14.20 -16.36
CA VAL A 124 9.32 -13.54 -15.14
C VAL A 124 8.55 -12.28 -15.48
N SER A 125 7.38 -12.09 -14.85
CA SER A 125 6.56 -10.91 -15.05
C SER A 125 5.95 -10.39 -13.76
N ILE A 126 5.62 -9.09 -13.75
CA ILE A 126 4.70 -8.51 -12.78
C ILE A 126 3.35 -8.36 -13.46
N ARG A 127 2.33 -9.01 -12.89
CA ARG A 127 0.93 -8.75 -13.21
C ARG A 127 0.40 -7.66 -12.32
N HIS A 128 -0.15 -6.61 -12.91
CA HIS A 128 -0.68 -5.46 -12.19
C HIS A 128 -2.05 -5.07 -12.75
N ILE A 129 -2.72 -4.15 -12.06
CA ILE A 129 -4.02 -3.66 -12.52
C ILE A 129 -3.81 -2.74 -13.72
N ASP A 130 -4.60 -2.93 -14.77
CA ASP A 130 -4.65 -2.02 -15.89
C ASP A 130 -5.47 -0.78 -15.51
N ARG A 131 -4.84 0.40 -15.54
CA ARG A 131 -5.51 1.67 -15.19
C ARG A 131 -6.50 2.11 -16.26
N GLU A 132 -6.42 1.57 -17.48
CA GLU A 132 -7.33 1.89 -18.58
C GLU A 132 -8.58 1.00 -18.57
N PHE A 133 -8.61 -0.03 -17.73
CA PHE A 133 -9.79 -0.87 -17.57
C PHE A 133 -10.99 -0.07 -17.06
N VAL A 134 -12.14 -0.28 -17.70
CA VAL A 134 -13.44 0.25 -17.25
C VAL A 134 -14.43 -0.90 -17.19
N LEU A 135 -15.09 -1.08 -16.04
CA LEU A 135 -16.08 -2.14 -15.86
C LEU A 135 -17.32 -1.85 -16.71
N ASP A 136 -17.60 -2.64 -17.74
CA ASP A 136 -18.86 -2.52 -18.50
C ASP A 136 -19.98 -3.39 -17.92
N GLN A 137 -19.70 -4.66 -17.61
CA GLN A 137 -20.67 -5.57 -17.04
C GLN A 137 -20.29 -5.92 -15.59
N PRO A 138 -21.24 -5.89 -14.64
CA PRO A 138 -20.97 -6.30 -13.27
C PRO A 138 -20.30 -7.69 -13.22
N HIS A 139 -19.23 -7.80 -12.43
CA HIS A 139 -18.44 -9.03 -12.23
C HIS A 139 -17.63 -9.52 -13.46
N ASP A 140 -17.67 -8.84 -14.60
CA ASP A 140 -16.81 -9.15 -15.73
C ASP A 140 -15.50 -8.36 -15.64
N HIS A 141 -14.46 -9.02 -15.12
CA HIS A 141 -13.13 -8.43 -14.95
C HIS A 141 -12.13 -8.90 -16.02
N VAL A 142 -12.61 -9.39 -17.17
CA VAL A 142 -11.74 -9.75 -18.29
C VAL A 142 -11.03 -8.48 -18.78
N GLY A 143 -9.70 -8.51 -18.82
CA GLY A 143 -8.88 -7.35 -19.20
C GLY A 143 -8.52 -6.41 -18.04
N LEU A 144 -8.89 -6.73 -16.78
CA LEU A 144 -8.50 -5.93 -15.61
C LEU A 144 -6.98 -5.92 -15.36
N PHE A 145 -6.26 -6.93 -15.85
CA PHE A 145 -4.85 -7.11 -15.55
C PHE A 145 -3.97 -6.91 -16.78
N ALA A 146 -2.85 -6.23 -16.57
CA ALA A 146 -1.77 -6.08 -17.52
C ALA A 146 -0.48 -6.72 -16.96
N ASP A 147 0.36 -7.25 -17.85
CA ASP A 147 1.63 -7.87 -17.51
C ASP A 147 2.81 -7.01 -17.99
N VAL A 148 3.81 -6.86 -17.13
CA VAL A 148 5.11 -6.30 -17.49
C VAL A 148 6.11 -7.45 -17.50
N ASP A 149 6.59 -7.80 -18.69
CA ASP A 149 7.71 -8.74 -18.85
C ASP A 149 9.01 -8.10 -18.35
N LEU A 150 9.69 -8.83 -17.45
CA LEU A 150 10.93 -8.40 -16.83
C LEU A 150 12.05 -9.43 -17.02
N THR A 151 11.87 -10.39 -17.91
CA THR A 151 12.75 -11.55 -18.10
C THR A 151 14.20 -11.14 -18.33
N SER A 152 14.47 -10.38 -19.40
CA SER A 152 15.84 -9.95 -19.72
C SER A 152 16.46 -9.13 -18.60
N ARG A 153 15.70 -8.21 -18.02
CA ARG A 153 16.17 -7.30 -16.96
C ARG A 153 16.53 -8.02 -15.67
N LEU A 154 15.70 -8.98 -15.24
CA LEU A 154 15.90 -9.67 -13.96
C LEU A 154 16.86 -10.85 -14.06
N PHE A 155 17.02 -11.45 -15.24
CA PHE A 155 18.00 -12.54 -15.39
C PHE A 155 19.43 -12.05 -15.15
N GLU A 156 19.73 -10.80 -15.48
CA GLU A 156 21.01 -10.15 -15.15
C GLU A 156 21.07 -9.72 -13.67
N ALA A 157 19.99 -9.13 -13.14
CA ALA A 157 19.95 -8.57 -11.79
C ALA A 157 20.01 -9.63 -10.66
N VAL A 158 19.79 -10.91 -10.96
CA VAL A 158 19.82 -12.00 -9.97
C VAL A 158 21.22 -12.25 -9.40
N ALA A 159 22.29 -11.87 -10.10
CA ALA A 159 23.66 -12.15 -9.69
C ALA A 159 24.03 -11.55 -8.31
N ASN A 160 23.40 -10.45 -7.90
CA ASN A 160 23.68 -9.79 -6.61
C ASN A 160 22.87 -10.36 -5.43
N ARG A 161 21.94 -11.29 -5.66
CA ARG A 161 20.94 -11.69 -4.66
C ARG A 161 21.54 -12.49 -3.51
N GLU A 162 22.55 -13.30 -3.80
CA GLU A 162 23.27 -14.03 -2.75
C GLU A 162 23.98 -13.08 -1.77
N THR A 163 24.63 -12.03 -2.28
CA THR A 163 25.27 -10.99 -1.45
C THR A 163 24.24 -10.27 -0.58
N ILE A 164 23.09 -9.89 -1.14
CA ILE A 164 22.00 -9.25 -0.39
C ILE A 164 21.47 -10.18 0.70
N ALA A 165 21.27 -11.47 0.39
CA ALA A 165 20.82 -12.46 1.36
C ALA A 165 21.83 -12.68 2.49
N ALA A 166 23.13 -12.68 2.17
CA ALA A 166 24.20 -12.78 3.16
C ALA A 166 24.22 -11.56 4.10
N ALA A 167 24.15 -10.35 3.55
CA ALA A 167 24.09 -9.12 4.33
C ALA A 167 22.85 -9.06 5.24
N ALA A 168 21.68 -9.49 4.74
CA ALA A 168 20.46 -9.57 5.56
C ALA A 168 20.61 -10.56 6.72
N ARG A 169 21.24 -11.72 6.49
CA ARG A 169 21.52 -12.70 7.57
C ARG A 169 22.49 -12.15 8.61
N GLU A 170 23.55 -11.46 8.17
CA GLU A 170 24.50 -10.81 9.07
C GLU A 170 23.81 -9.74 9.92
N ALA A 171 22.99 -8.89 9.30
CA ALA A 171 22.22 -7.88 10.02
C ALA A 171 21.24 -8.47 11.04
N MET A 172 20.59 -9.61 10.73
CA MET A 172 19.71 -10.30 11.67
C MET A 172 20.44 -10.99 12.83
N ALA A 173 21.69 -11.39 12.63
CA ALA A 173 22.52 -12.02 13.66
C ALA A 173 23.30 -10.99 14.51
N GLY A 174 23.44 -9.77 14.00
CA GLY A 174 24.13 -8.66 14.65
C GLY A 174 23.31 -7.98 15.75
N PRO A 175 23.91 -7.01 16.46
CA PRO A 175 23.20 -6.17 17.42
C PRO A 175 22.20 -5.24 16.73
N GLU A 176 21.34 -4.60 17.53
CA GLU A 176 20.49 -3.51 17.05
C GLU A 176 21.36 -2.41 16.40
N PRO A 177 21.01 -1.93 15.19
CA PRO A 177 21.85 -0.98 14.47
C PRO A 177 21.85 0.39 15.16
N ASP A 178 23.03 0.95 15.37
CA ASP A 178 23.23 2.31 15.89
C ASP A 178 23.09 3.34 14.77
N VAL A 179 21.84 3.57 14.33
CA VAL A 179 21.48 4.54 13.29
C VAL A 179 20.31 5.41 13.75
N PRO A 180 20.38 6.75 13.60
CA PRO A 180 19.28 7.62 13.97
C PRO A 180 18.06 7.38 13.08
N MET A 181 16.86 7.57 13.62
CA MET A 181 15.63 7.58 12.83
C MET A 181 15.69 8.62 11.71
N GLY A 182 15.04 8.35 10.59
CA GLY A 182 15.10 9.22 9.41
C GLY A 182 14.22 8.73 8.26
N ASP A 183 14.60 9.07 7.04
CA ASP A 183 13.88 8.72 5.80
C ASP A 183 13.58 7.22 5.67
N GLN A 184 14.46 6.36 6.19
CA GLN A 184 14.29 4.90 6.19
C GLN A 184 13.07 4.45 7.03
N CYS A 185 12.58 5.28 7.94
CA CYS A 185 11.41 4.98 8.75
C CYS A 185 10.09 5.19 8.01
N THR A 186 10.11 5.83 6.83
CA THR A 186 8.90 6.16 6.06
C THR A 186 8.94 5.75 4.59
N LYS A 187 10.12 5.41 4.05
CA LYS A 187 10.32 5.05 2.64
C LYS A 187 10.77 3.59 2.49
N PRO A 188 10.19 2.80 1.57
CA PRO A 188 9.02 3.11 0.73
C PRO A 188 7.67 2.99 1.46
N PHE A 189 7.67 2.43 2.67
CA PHE A 189 6.50 2.27 3.54
C PHE A 189 6.85 2.69 4.97
N ALA A 190 5.86 2.89 5.82
CA ALA A 190 6.12 3.19 7.23
C ALA A 190 6.79 1.99 7.91
N CYS A 191 7.83 2.26 8.69
CA CYS A 191 8.52 1.24 9.44
C CYS A 191 7.64 0.77 10.60
N ALA A 192 7.32 -0.52 10.64
CA ALA A 192 6.55 -1.11 11.72
C ALA A 192 7.21 -0.96 13.11
N PHE A 193 8.52 -0.67 13.16
CA PHE A 193 9.27 -0.47 14.41
C PHE A 193 9.45 1.00 14.80
N ALA A 194 8.84 1.95 14.09
CA ALA A 194 9.01 3.38 14.37
C ALA A 194 8.72 3.72 15.84
N ALA A 195 7.62 3.22 16.40
CA ALA A 195 7.26 3.43 17.81
C ALA A 195 8.28 2.81 18.80
N TYR A 196 8.90 1.69 18.43
CA TYR A 196 9.94 1.08 19.26
C TYR A 196 11.20 1.95 19.28
N CYS A 197 11.60 2.52 18.14
CA CYS A 197 12.74 3.42 18.07
C CYS A 197 12.45 4.75 18.77
N GLU A 198 11.23 5.29 18.66
CA GLU A 198 10.84 6.58 19.26
C GLU A 198 10.85 6.57 20.80
N LYS A 199 10.66 5.42 21.45
CA LYS A 199 10.56 5.35 22.92
C LYS A 199 11.81 5.88 23.65
N ASP A 200 12.97 5.76 23.00
CA ASP A 200 14.28 6.15 23.53
C ASP A 200 14.69 7.55 23.03
N HIS A 201 13.90 8.16 22.14
CA HIS A 201 14.07 9.54 21.72
C HIS A 201 13.43 10.50 22.73
N PRO A 202 14.09 11.64 23.04
CA PRO A 202 13.45 12.68 23.83
C PRO A 202 12.17 13.11 23.12
N THR A 203 11.06 13.18 23.87
CA THR A 203 9.79 13.66 23.31
C THR A 203 10.03 15.09 22.80
N GLY A 204 9.95 15.26 21.48
CA GLY A 204 10.05 16.58 20.86
C GLY A 204 8.97 17.53 21.37
N PRO A 205 9.04 18.82 20.99
CA PRO A 205 8.02 19.78 21.38
C PRO A 205 6.64 19.30 20.94
N LYS A 206 5.61 19.61 21.74
CA LYS A 206 4.21 19.26 21.44
C LYS A 206 3.76 19.81 20.07
N TRP A 207 4.31 20.95 19.69
CA TRP A 207 3.99 21.65 18.46
C TRP A 207 5.28 21.87 17.65
N PRO A 208 5.80 20.84 16.97
CA PRO A 208 7.05 21.00 16.26
C PRO A 208 6.90 21.94 15.05
N VAL A 209 7.95 22.68 14.72
CA VAL A 209 7.97 23.57 13.53
C VAL A 209 7.75 22.81 12.22
N THR A 210 7.92 21.48 12.21
CA THR A 210 7.61 20.59 11.08
C THR A 210 6.12 20.50 10.75
N LEU A 211 5.22 21.00 11.62
CA LEU A 211 3.80 21.20 11.31
C LEU A 211 3.59 22.25 10.21
N LEU A 212 4.57 23.13 9.98
CA LEU A 212 4.51 24.09 8.87
C LEU A 212 4.71 23.37 7.53
N PRO A 213 3.74 23.42 6.62
CA PRO A 213 3.77 22.65 5.38
C PRO A 213 4.83 23.18 4.40
N ARG A 214 5.16 22.36 3.40
CA ARG A 214 6.12 22.70 2.32
C ARG A 214 7.53 23.03 2.85
N GLY A 215 7.96 22.38 3.93
CA GLY A 215 9.30 22.53 4.50
C GLY A 215 9.56 23.87 5.20
N ALA A 216 8.53 24.68 5.46
CA ALA A 216 8.73 26.02 6.03
C ALA A 216 9.30 26.01 7.46
N GLY A 217 9.26 24.87 8.15
CA GLY A 217 9.91 24.65 9.45
C GLY A 217 11.44 24.49 9.37
N GLU A 218 12.01 24.11 8.22
CA GLU A 218 13.45 23.77 8.09
C GLU A 218 14.37 24.91 8.50
N ARG A 219 14.01 26.16 8.16
CA ARG A 219 14.76 27.35 8.55
C ARG A 219 14.82 27.50 10.08
N PHE A 220 13.70 27.28 10.76
CA PHE A 220 13.63 27.42 12.21
C PHE A 220 14.41 26.31 12.92
N LEU A 221 14.38 25.08 12.39
CA LEU A 221 15.24 24.00 12.87
C LEU A 221 16.73 24.36 12.74
N ALA A 222 17.14 24.95 11.60
CA ALA A 222 18.51 25.42 11.40
C ALA A 222 18.91 26.55 12.37
N GLU A 223 17.93 27.32 12.85
CA GLU A 223 18.08 28.36 13.88
C GLU A 223 17.99 27.80 15.32
N GLY A 224 17.77 26.48 15.49
CA GLY A 224 17.63 25.82 16.79
C GLY A 224 16.25 26.00 17.44
N ILE A 225 15.25 26.47 16.69
CA ILE A 225 13.87 26.64 17.14
C ILE A 225 13.06 25.42 16.71
N GLU A 226 12.76 24.55 17.66
CA GLU A 226 12.03 23.30 17.40
C GLU A 226 10.53 23.44 17.63
N ASP A 227 10.09 24.33 18.52
CA ASP A 227 8.68 24.52 18.88
C ASP A 227 8.06 25.72 18.14
N LEU A 228 6.97 25.47 17.43
CA LEU A 228 6.19 26.44 16.67
C LEU A 228 5.70 27.60 17.54
N THR A 229 5.42 27.37 18.82
CA THR A 229 4.95 28.40 19.75
C THR A 229 6.03 29.42 20.14
N LEU A 230 7.30 29.14 19.82
CA LEU A 230 8.42 30.05 20.07
C LEU A 230 8.70 30.98 18.88
N ILE A 231 8.00 30.81 17.76
CA ILE A 231 8.20 31.62 16.56
C ILE A 231 7.46 32.96 16.71
N ASP A 232 8.14 34.06 16.39
CA ASP A 232 7.46 35.34 16.19
C ASP A 232 6.57 35.25 14.93
N PRO A 233 5.25 35.48 15.00
CA PRO A 233 4.38 35.45 13.83
C PRO A 233 4.79 36.43 12.73
N ALA A 234 5.54 37.49 13.03
CA ALA A 234 6.11 38.39 12.01
C ALA A 234 7.17 37.71 11.13
N ALA A 235 7.82 36.65 11.64
CA ALA A 235 8.78 35.84 10.88
C ALA A 235 8.11 34.85 9.91
N LEU A 236 6.78 34.73 9.95
CA LEU A 236 5.99 33.88 9.06
C LEU A 236 5.47 34.70 7.87
N SER A 237 5.98 34.43 6.67
CA SER A 237 5.67 35.19 5.45
C SER A 237 4.32 34.83 4.81
N SER A 238 3.79 33.63 5.05
CA SER A 238 2.55 33.13 4.46
C SER A 238 1.37 33.29 5.42
N ASP A 239 0.22 33.76 4.91
CA ASP A 239 -1.04 33.78 5.66
C ASP A 239 -1.43 32.40 6.19
N MET A 240 -1.20 31.34 5.40
CA MET A 240 -1.45 29.97 5.83
C MET A 240 -0.59 29.59 7.04
N HIS A 241 0.70 29.95 7.05
CA HIS A 241 1.57 29.66 8.19
C HIS A 241 1.17 30.48 9.42
N ARG A 242 0.79 31.74 9.24
CA ARG A 242 0.27 32.59 10.33
C ARG A 242 -1.02 32.03 10.93
N ARG A 243 -1.92 31.48 10.11
CA ARG A 243 -3.15 30.80 10.58
C ARG A 243 -2.83 29.53 11.36
N ILE A 244 -1.93 28.68 10.85
CA ILE A 244 -1.48 27.47 11.58
C ILE A 244 -0.88 27.86 12.93
N HIS A 245 0.08 28.78 12.94
CA HIS A 245 0.70 29.28 14.17
C HIS A 245 -0.34 29.88 15.13
N GLY A 246 -1.22 30.76 14.65
CA GLY A 246 -2.26 31.39 15.46
C GLY A 246 -3.20 30.36 16.09
N ALA A 247 -3.68 29.38 15.32
CA ALA A 247 -4.52 28.30 15.83
C ALA A 247 -3.77 27.42 16.85
N THR A 248 -2.48 27.14 16.62
CA THR A 248 -1.64 26.37 17.55
C THR A 248 -1.43 27.10 18.89
N VAL A 249 -1.08 28.39 18.85
CA VAL A 249 -0.80 29.18 20.06
C VAL A 249 -2.07 29.47 20.86
N THR A 250 -3.19 29.75 20.17
CA THR A 250 -4.44 30.14 20.84
C THR A 250 -5.36 28.96 21.16
N GLY A 251 -5.22 27.83 20.47
CA GLY A 251 -6.17 26.71 20.50
C GLY A 251 -7.50 27.02 19.80
N VAL A 252 -7.62 28.15 19.09
CA VAL A 252 -8.84 28.58 18.40
C VAL A 252 -8.76 28.24 16.93
N THR A 253 -9.75 27.50 16.42
CA THR A 253 -9.84 27.14 15.00
C THR A 253 -9.99 28.37 14.10
N ASP A 254 -9.09 28.54 13.13
CA ASP A 254 -9.21 29.55 12.07
C ASP A 254 -10.35 29.20 11.11
N HIS A 255 -11.36 30.07 11.02
CA HIS A 255 -12.43 29.97 10.03
C HIS A 255 -12.97 31.37 9.69
N ASP A 256 -13.51 31.54 8.48
CA ASP A 256 -14.07 32.79 7.97
C ASP A 256 -15.60 32.69 7.82
N PRO A 257 -16.37 32.84 8.92
CA PRO A 257 -17.82 32.68 8.87
C PRO A 257 -18.49 33.81 8.07
N MET A 258 -17.90 35.01 8.07
CA MET A 258 -18.43 36.15 7.32
C MET A 258 -18.22 35.99 5.82
N GLY A 259 -17.02 35.58 5.40
CA GLY A 259 -16.74 35.27 4.00
C GLY A 259 -17.56 34.09 3.49
N ALA A 260 -17.72 33.04 4.31
CA ALA A 260 -18.62 31.92 3.98
C ALA A 260 -20.07 32.40 3.80
N ALA A 261 -20.59 33.23 4.71
CA ALA A 261 -21.93 33.80 4.60
C ALA A 261 -22.10 34.67 3.34
N ALA A 262 -21.12 35.52 3.04
CA ALA A 262 -21.12 36.36 1.84
C ALA A 262 -21.08 35.54 0.55
N ALA A 263 -20.24 34.51 0.48
CA ALA A 263 -20.15 33.59 -0.65
C ALA A 263 -21.46 32.82 -0.89
N MET A 264 -22.16 32.46 0.19
CA MET A 264 -23.45 31.77 0.15
C MET A 264 -24.66 32.68 -0.03
N ALA A 265 -24.51 34.01 0.09
CA ALA A 265 -25.63 34.95 0.01
C ALA A 265 -26.46 34.82 -1.28
N PRO A 266 -25.88 34.64 -2.50
CA PRO A 266 -26.66 34.56 -3.73
C PRO A 266 -27.29 33.18 -3.97
N TRP A 267 -27.01 32.16 -3.15
CA TRP A 267 -27.48 30.80 -3.41
C TRP A 267 -28.97 30.68 -3.09
N ALA A 268 -29.75 30.24 -4.08
CA ALA A 268 -31.17 29.97 -3.92
C ALA A 268 -31.42 28.78 -2.98
N TYR A 269 -32.63 28.71 -2.45
CA TYR A 269 -33.12 27.56 -1.69
C TYR A 269 -33.88 26.58 -2.62
N PRO A 270 -33.89 25.27 -2.31
CA PRO A 270 -33.25 24.62 -1.17
C PRO A 270 -31.73 24.50 -1.32
N ARG A 271 -31.01 24.63 -0.21
CA ARG A 271 -29.56 24.36 -0.16
C ARG A 271 -29.35 22.95 0.36
N ILE A 272 -28.62 22.14 -0.39
CA ILE A 272 -28.35 20.74 -0.06
C ILE A 272 -26.87 20.63 0.30
N TRP A 273 -26.58 20.25 1.54
CA TRP A 273 -25.22 19.95 1.97
C TRP A 273 -25.03 18.45 1.91
N LEU A 274 -24.20 18.01 0.97
CA LEU A 274 -23.86 16.61 0.81
C LEU A 274 -22.65 16.32 1.67
N ASP A 275 -22.82 15.38 2.60
CA ASP A 275 -21.73 14.72 3.29
C ASP A 275 -21.64 13.30 2.74
N PHE A 276 -20.48 12.86 2.29
CA PHE A 276 -20.33 11.56 1.66
C PHE A 276 -18.96 10.97 1.93
N GLU A 277 -18.94 9.67 2.13
CA GLU A 277 -17.70 8.91 2.21
C GLU A 277 -17.37 8.34 0.83
N THR A 278 -16.10 8.33 0.47
CA THR A 278 -15.64 7.72 -0.78
C THR A 278 -14.91 6.41 -0.51
N VAL A 279 -15.01 5.52 -1.49
CA VAL A 279 -14.15 4.34 -1.60
C VAL A 279 -13.43 4.40 -2.94
N SER A 280 -12.27 3.75 -3.01
CA SER A 280 -11.44 3.67 -4.22
C SER A 280 -10.90 2.27 -4.38
N ASP A 281 -11.79 1.38 -4.83
CA ASP A 281 -11.50 -0.04 -4.95
C ASP A 281 -10.56 -0.33 -6.11
N ALA A 282 -9.62 -1.26 -5.89
CA ALA A 282 -8.71 -1.73 -6.92
C ALA A 282 -9.45 -2.57 -7.99
N ILE A 283 -10.43 -3.35 -7.56
CA ILE A 283 -11.33 -4.10 -8.44
C ILE A 283 -12.63 -3.28 -8.51
N PRO A 284 -12.92 -2.59 -9.62
CA PRO A 284 -14.13 -1.78 -9.72
C PRO A 284 -15.39 -2.65 -9.61
N ILE A 285 -16.42 -2.11 -8.98
CA ILE A 285 -17.69 -2.82 -8.70
C ILE A 285 -18.84 -2.23 -9.52
N TRP A 286 -18.82 -0.92 -9.79
CA TRP A 286 -19.87 -0.22 -10.49
C TRP A 286 -19.54 -0.07 -11.97
N ARG A 287 -20.57 -0.28 -12.80
CA ARG A 287 -20.47 -0.04 -14.24
C ARG A 287 -20.00 1.37 -14.52
N GLY A 288 -19.02 1.51 -15.40
CA GLY A 288 -18.39 2.77 -15.78
C GLY A 288 -17.25 3.21 -14.88
N CYS A 289 -16.95 2.49 -13.79
CA CYS A 289 -15.81 2.80 -12.94
C CYS A 289 -14.54 2.08 -13.42
N ALA A 290 -13.42 2.78 -13.32
CA ALA A 290 -12.08 2.27 -13.46
C ALA A 290 -11.47 1.92 -12.08
N PRO A 291 -10.37 1.15 -12.04
CA PRO A 291 -9.64 0.90 -10.81
C PRO A 291 -9.22 2.19 -10.10
N TYR A 292 -9.46 2.24 -8.80
CA TYR A 292 -9.14 3.37 -7.91
C TYR A 292 -9.90 4.67 -8.19
N ASP A 293 -10.96 4.64 -8.99
CA ASP A 293 -11.90 5.76 -9.07
C ASP A 293 -12.52 6.05 -7.69
N GLN A 294 -12.65 7.32 -7.36
CA GLN A 294 -13.33 7.75 -6.14
C GLN A 294 -14.84 7.65 -6.34
N VAL A 295 -15.46 6.70 -5.65
CA VAL A 295 -16.91 6.48 -5.70
C VAL A 295 -17.52 6.82 -4.35
N ALA A 296 -18.59 7.61 -4.34
CA ALA A 296 -19.36 7.85 -3.13
C ALA A 296 -20.02 6.53 -2.68
N ALA A 297 -19.65 6.02 -1.51
CA ALA A 297 -20.18 4.77 -0.96
C ALA A 297 -21.40 5.01 -0.06
N THR A 298 -21.39 6.10 0.69
CA THR A 298 -22.48 6.54 1.56
C THR A 298 -22.66 8.04 1.42
N LEU A 299 -23.91 8.52 1.52
CA LEU A 299 -24.19 9.94 1.54
C LEU A 299 -25.27 10.31 2.57
N ALA A 300 -25.09 11.45 3.20
CA ALA A 300 -26.10 12.14 3.98
C ALA A 300 -26.34 13.50 3.34
N ALA A 301 -27.59 13.93 3.34
CA ALA A 301 -27.97 15.23 2.80
C ALA A 301 -28.68 16.03 3.88
N LEU A 302 -28.12 17.19 4.19
CA LEU A 302 -28.79 18.21 4.98
C LEU A 302 -29.52 19.14 4.01
N VAL A 303 -30.85 19.14 4.05
CA VAL A 303 -31.65 20.01 3.18
C VAL A 303 -32.12 21.20 3.99
N ARG A 304 -31.69 22.39 3.58
CA ARG A 304 -32.16 23.66 4.14
C ARG A 304 -33.15 24.27 3.17
N LEU A 305 -34.41 24.43 3.60
CA LEU A 305 -35.51 24.93 2.75
C LEU A 305 -35.66 26.46 2.82
N GLY A 306 -35.03 27.10 3.80
CA GLY A 306 -35.07 28.54 3.99
C GLY A 306 -34.18 28.97 5.14
N HIS A 307 -34.32 30.21 5.59
CA HIS A 307 -33.45 30.74 6.64
C HIS A 307 -33.62 30.03 8.00
N ALA A 308 -34.77 29.39 8.27
CA ALA A 308 -35.10 28.79 9.58
C ALA A 308 -35.42 27.28 9.58
N ALA A 309 -35.45 26.58 8.42
CA ALA A 309 -35.86 25.18 8.34
C ALA A 309 -34.72 24.25 7.89
N VAL A 310 -34.50 23.16 8.64
CA VAL A 310 -33.54 22.10 8.38
C VAL A 310 -34.27 20.75 8.41
N GLU A 311 -34.14 19.96 7.36
CA GLU A 311 -34.64 18.58 7.30
C GLU A 311 -33.45 17.62 7.11
N ASN A 312 -33.36 16.57 7.94
CA ASN A 312 -32.27 15.60 7.94
C ASN A 312 -32.69 14.32 7.19
N GLY A 313 -32.02 13.99 6.09
CA GLY A 313 -32.19 12.72 5.37
C GLY A 313 -30.89 11.91 5.31
N ARG A 314 -30.93 10.63 5.71
CA ARG A 314 -29.85 9.67 5.45
C ARG A 314 -30.26 8.75 4.29
N TYR A 315 -29.41 8.65 3.27
CA TYR A 315 -29.67 7.80 2.11
C TYR A 315 -28.50 6.83 1.92
N THR A 316 -28.76 5.53 2.00
CA THR A 316 -27.74 4.53 1.65
C THR A 316 -27.90 4.16 0.19
N LEU A 317 -26.84 4.28 -0.61
CA LEU A 317 -26.80 3.71 -1.95
C LEU A 317 -26.92 2.19 -1.80
N ARG A 318 -28.10 1.64 -2.11
CA ARG A 318 -28.30 0.19 -2.11
C ARG A 318 -27.68 -0.40 -3.37
N ARG A 319 -27.00 -1.54 -3.20
CA ARG A 319 -26.58 -2.45 -4.27
C ARG A 319 -27.72 -2.59 -5.27
N ALA A 320 -27.56 -2.05 -6.48
CA ALA A 320 -28.38 -2.48 -7.60
C ALA A 320 -27.96 -3.92 -7.90
N ALA A 321 -28.92 -4.85 -7.84
CA ALA A 321 -28.72 -6.27 -8.12
C ALA A 321 -28.37 -6.49 -9.59
#